data_AF-A0A961C9L1-F1
#
_entry.id   AF-A0A961C9L1-F1
#
_cell.length_a   1.000
_cell.length_b   1.000
_cell.length_c   1.000
_cell.angle_alpha   90.00
_cell.angle_beta   90.00
_cell.angle_gamma   90.00
#
_symmetry.space_group_name_H-M   'P 1'
#
loop_
_entity.id
_entity.type
_entity.pdbx_description
1 polymer ?
#
loop_
_entity_poly.entity_id
_entity_poly.type
_entity_poly.pdbx_seq_one_letter_code
_entity_poly.pdbx_strand_id
1 'polypeptide(L)'
;MATATGNPTKVQRNRDASTRSKSSAADSKRRLLVEPDINGPRVRLGVLWFLLAMAAVTSGRVWIALLCSGVSAVAGYQLTRLWNSQRKAPKRSKGSAKNAPDPGNGLVLATVISGTLPLLAGYSTGATGLGFIVAPFLVIAMHTVRGGNFSAAVPTLIGSLLPPIGAVSIVLAVRFNLWAGLFLVVAVSLYDAGSFLHGAESSSRWEGPAAGIIGVMAATFTMAVFHPNPLTPVSAAISGVIIAITCPLGQMLASRFLPRPDAKARGLRRLDAYLVAGPLFYVAVVIMMG
;
A
#
# COMPACT_ATOMS: atom_id res chain seq x y z
N MET A 1 -29.36 -10.11 50.22
CA MET A 1 -29.51 -8.82 49.51
C MET A 1 -29.28 -9.07 48.02
N ALA A 2 -30.35 -9.25 47.25
CA ALA A 2 -30.27 -9.63 45.83
C ALA A 2 -30.06 -8.39 44.97
N THR A 3 -28.96 -8.35 44.21
CA THR A 3 -28.68 -7.30 43.22
C THR A 3 -29.50 -7.54 41.96
N ALA A 4 -30.49 -6.69 41.71
CA ALA A 4 -31.32 -6.71 40.51
C ALA A 4 -30.51 -6.26 39.28
N THR A 5 -30.18 -7.20 38.39
CA THR A 5 -29.69 -6.91 37.03
C THR A 5 -30.87 -6.56 36.12
N GLY A 6 -31.23 -5.27 36.07
CA GLY A 6 -32.26 -4.76 35.18
C GLY A 6 -31.86 -4.89 33.71
N ASN A 7 -32.70 -5.55 32.91
CA ASN A 7 -32.50 -5.71 31.47
C ASN A 7 -32.68 -4.34 30.78
N PRO A 8 -31.73 -3.86 29.95
CA PRO A 8 -31.82 -2.53 29.35
C PRO A 8 -33.06 -2.40 28.46
N THR A 9 -33.80 -1.31 28.62
CA THR A 9 -35.01 -1.03 27.85
C THR A 9 -34.70 -0.85 26.36
N LYS A 10 -35.66 -1.19 25.49
CA LYS A 10 -35.54 -1.13 24.01
C LYS A 10 -35.05 0.24 23.50
N VAL A 11 -35.39 1.32 24.22
CA VAL A 11 -34.95 2.69 23.93
C VAL A 11 -33.46 2.91 24.18
N GLN A 12 -32.92 2.35 25.27
CA GLN A 12 -31.50 2.44 25.62
C GLN A 12 -30.65 1.65 24.62
N ARG A 13 -31.11 0.46 24.21
CA ARG A 13 -30.46 -0.35 23.18
C ARG A 13 -30.36 0.37 21.82
N ASN A 14 -31.39 1.11 21.42
CA ASN A 14 -31.38 1.89 20.17
C ASN A 14 -30.49 3.15 20.26
N ARG A 15 -30.40 3.80 21.43
CA ARG A 15 -29.44 4.89 21.65
C ARG A 15 -27.99 4.38 21.61
N ASP A 16 -27.71 3.23 22.20
CA ASP A 16 -26.37 2.63 22.17
C ASP A 16 -25.98 2.15 20.76
N ALA A 17 -26.94 1.64 19.98
CA ALA A 17 -26.72 1.27 18.58
C ALA A 17 -26.45 2.49 17.68
N SER A 18 -27.22 3.58 17.85
CA SER A 18 -27.04 4.80 17.06
C SER A 18 -25.75 5.55 17.40
N THR A 19 -25.35 5.59 18.67
CA THR A 19 -24.07 6.17 19.11
C THR A 19 -22.89 5.33 18.63
N ARG A 20 -22.97 3.99 18.67
CA ARG A 20 -21.97 3.10 18.05
C ARG A 20 -21.88 3.27 16.54
N SER A 21 -23.00 3.44 15.84
CA SER A 21 -23.02 3.68 14.39
C SER A 21 -22.34 5.00 14.03
N LYS A 22 -22.67 6.10 14.73
CA LYS A 22 -22.03 7.41 14.55
C LYS A 22 -20.54 7.36 14.88
N SER A 23 -20.16 6.69 15.97
CA SER A 23 -18.76 6.44 16.35
C SER A 23 -18.01 5.64 15.29
N SER A 24 -18.62 4.59 14.75
CA SER A 24 -18.01 3.72 13.73
C SER A 24 -17.83 4.45 12.39
N ALA A 25 -18.81 5.28 12.00
CA ALA A 25 -18.71 6.12 10.81
C ALA A 25 -17.67 7.24 10.97
N ALA A 26 -17.57 7.85 12.15
CA ALA A 26 -16.55 8.84 12.45
C ALA A 26 -15.14 8.23 12.50
N ASP A 27 -14.98 7.03 13.09
CA ASP A 27 -13.72 6.28 13.11
C ASP A 27 -13.34 5.82 11.69
N SER A 28 -14.31 5.37 10.89
CA SER A 28 -14.09 5.02 9.47
C SER A 28 -13.66 6.25 8.65
N LYS A 29 -14.27 7.42 8.87
CA LYS A 29 -13.87 8.67 8.23
C LYS A 29 -12.50 9.19 8.68
N ARG A 30 -12.12 8.98 9.95
CA ARG A 30 -10.76 9.22 10.45
C ARG A 30 -9.76 8.20 9.90
N ARG A 31 -10.23 6.98 9.57
CA ARG A 31 -9.38 5.92 9.03
C ARG A 31 -8.94 6.09 7.59
N LEU A 32 -9.69 6.84 6.80
CA LEU A 32 -9.46 6.92 5.37
C LEU A 32 -8.50 8.04 4.94
N LEU A 33 -8.31 9.08 5.76
CA LEU A 33 -7.62 10.31 5.36
C LEU A 33 -6.75 10.81 6.53
N VAL A 34 -5.44 10.60 6.41
CA VAL A 34 -4.44 11.03 7.40
C VAL A 34 -4.12 12.50 7.17
N GLU A 35 -4.15 13.29 8.24
CA GLU A 35 -3.79 14.72 8.21
C GLU A 35 -2.29 14.89 7.87
N PRO A 36 -1.94 15.66 6.83
CA PRO A 36 -0.55 15.90 6.46
C PRO A 36 0.17 16.72 7.53
N ASP A 37 1.25 16.18 8.08
CA ASP A 37 2.16 16.93 8.96
C ASP A 37 3.23 17.61 8.09
N ILE A 38 3.15 18.94 8.04
CA ILE A 38 3.94 19.84 7.17
C ILE A 38 5.39 19.97 7.67
N ASN A 39 5.59 19.87 8.98
CA ASN A 39 6.88 20.14 9.63
C ASN A 39 7.57 18.83 10.04
N GLY A 40 8.17 18.11 9.08
CA GLY A 40 8.95 16.94 9.45
C GLY A 40 9.84 16.28 8.39
N PRO A 41 10.61 15.24 8.78
CA PRO A 41 11.49 14.45 7.91
C PRO A 41 10.83 13.81 6.67
N ARG A 42 9.50 13.92 6.54
CA ARG A 42 8.69 13.29 5.49
C ARG A 42 8.93 13.90 4.12
N VAL A 43 9.13 15.22 4.04
CA VAL A 43 9.41 15.94 2.78
C VAL A 43 10.75 15.50 2.21
N ARG A 44 11.82 15.55 3.02
CA ARG A 44 13.17 15.10 2.62
C ARG A 44 13.18 13.65 2.17
N LEU A 45 12.44 12.78 2.87
CA LEU A 45 12.32 11.37 2.51
C LEU A 45 11.53 11.17 1.21
N GLY A 46 10.58 12.05 0.89
CA GLY A 46 9.81 12.02 -0.36
C GLY A 46 10.66 12.43 -1.56
N VAL A 47 11.41 13.53 -1.44
CA VAL A 47 12.36 13.97 -2.46
C VAL A 47 13.45 12.92 -2.68
N LEU A 48 14.02 12.37 -1.59
CA LEU A 48 15.00 11.29 -1.69
C LEU A 48 14.42 10.06 -2.39
N TRP A 49 13.19 9.66 -2.06
CA TRP A 49 12.52 8.55 -2.73
C TRP A 49 12.34 8.80 -4.23
N PHE A 50 11.88 9.98 -4.62
CA PHE A 50 11.75 10.36 -6.03
C PHE A 50 13.08 10.27 -6.77
N LEU A 51 14.14 10.85 -6.22
CA LEU A 51 15.48 10.82 -6.83
C LEU A 51 16.02 9.39 -6.95
N LEU A 52 15.85 8.56 -5.92
CA LEU A 52 16.25 7.17 -5.96
C LEU A 52 15.44 6.35 -6.98
N ALA A 53 14.12 6.55 -7.02
CA ALA A 53 13.24 5.88 -7.98
C ALA A 53 13.60 6.27 -9.42
N MET A 54 13.79 7.56 -9.69
CA MET A 54 14.21 8.05 -11.00
C MET A 54 15.58 7.48 -11.40
N ALA A 55 16.58 7.55 -10.52
CA ALA A 55 17.91 6.99 -10.77
C ALA A 55 17.85 5.47 -11.01
N ALA A 56 17.02 4.75 -10.26
CA ALA A 56 16.87 3.30 -10.42
C ALA A 56 16.16 2.93 -11.72
N VAL A 57 15.13 3.68 -12.12
CA VAL A 57 14.44 3.48 -13.41
C VAL A 57 15.40 3.74 -14.57
N THR A 58 16.12 4.86 -14.56
CA THR A 58 17.05 5.21 -15.65
C THR A 58 18.27 4.30 -15.71
N SER A 59 18.72 3.76 -14.57
CA SER A 59 19.79 2.76 -14.53
C SER A 59 19.34 1.37 -15.01
N GLY A 60 18.03 1.16 -15.16
CA GLY A 60 17.44 -0.02 -15.79
C GLY A 60 16.82 -1.03 -14.82
N ARG A 61 16.31 -2.12 -15.41
CA ARG A 61 15.50 -3.17 -14.76
C ARG A 61 16.06 -3.68 -13.43
N VAL A 62 17.37 -3.93 -13.36
CA VAL A 62 17.98 -4.56 -12.18
C VAL A 62 17.93 -3.61 -10.99
N TRP A 63 18.23 -2.32 -11.21
CA TRP A 63 18.27 -1.32 -10.15
C TRP A 63 16.89 -1.01 -9.60
N ILE A 64 15.88 -0.86 -10.45
CA ILE A 64 14.50 -0.66 -9.99
C ILE A 64 13.98 -1.90 -9.25
N ALA A 65 14.32 -3.11 -9.68
CA ALA A 65 13.94 -4.33 -8.97
C ALA A 65 14.56 -4.41 -7.57
N LEU A 66 15.84 -4.03 -7.43
CA LEU A 66 16.51 -3.97 -6.13
C LEU A 66 15.90 -2.91 -5.20
N LEU A 67 15.62 -1.70 -5.73
CA LEU A 67 15.00 -0.63 -4.95
C LEU A 67 13.59 -1.03 -4.48
N CYS A 68 12.75 -1.52 -5.40
CA CYS A 68 11.40 -1.99 -5.10
C CYS A 68 11.41 -3.18 -4.14
N SER A 69 12.37 -4.10 -4.27
CA SER A 69 12.59 -5.22 -3.35
C SER A 69 12.90 -4.73 -1.93
N GLY A 70 13.85 -3.81 -1.78
CA GLY A 70 14.22 -3.25 -0.48
C GLY A 70 13.07 -2.54 0.22
N VAL A 71 12.35 -1.65 -0.50
CA VAL A 71 11.20 -0.94 0.08
C VAL A 71 10.05 -1.87 0.39
N SER A 72 9.77 -2.83 -0.48
CA SER A 72 8.72 -3.83 -0.27
C SER A 72 9.02 -4.72 0.93
N ALA A 73 10.27 -5.16 1.12
CA ALA A 73 10.70 -5.91 2.30
C ALA A 73 10.49 -5.11 3.59
N VAL A 74 10.94 -3.85 3.62
CA VAL A 74 10.76 -2.95 4.76
C VAL A 74 9.27 -2.70 5.05
N ALA A 75 8.45 -2.53 4.02
CA ALA A 75 7.01 -2.36 4.16
C ALA A 75 6.35 -3.61 4.75
N GLY A 76 6.72 -4.80 4.28
CA GLY A 76 6.21 -6.07 4.80
C GLY A 76 6.56 -6.29 6.27
N TYR A 77 7.83 -6.03 6.63
CA TYR A 77 8.27 -6.03 8.03
C TYR A 77 7.43 -5.10 8.91
N GLN A 78 7.27 -3.83 8.49
CA GLN A 78 6.53 -2.82 9.26
C GLN A 78 5.06 -3.22 9.44
N LEU A 79 4.42 -3.67 8.36
CA LEU A 79 3.00 -4.01 8.37
C LEU A 79 2.71 -5.21 9.28
N THR A 80 3.50 -6.29 9.16
CA THR A 80 3.39 -7.46 10.04
C THR A 80 3.69 -7.10 11.50
N ARG A 81 4.70 -6.26 11.77
CA ARG A 81 5.03 -5.79 13.13
C ARG A 81 3.87 -5.02 13.76
N LEU A 82 3.24 -4.12 13.00
CA LEU A 82 2.13 -3.31 13.48
C LEU A 82 0.92 -4.16 13.83
N TRP A 83 0.54 -5.10 12.96
CA TRP A 83 -0.55 -6.05 13.22
C TRP A 83 -0.26 -6.96 14.42
N ASN A 84 0.97 -7.48 14.54
CA ASN A 84 1.38 -8.31 15.68
C ASN A 84 1.39 -7.54 17.00
N SER A 85 1.75 -6.25 16.98
CA SER A 85 1.77 -5.41 18.17
C SER A 85 0.36 -5.12 18.70
N GLN A 86 -0.63 -5.00 17.81
CA GLN A 86 -2.04 -4.84 18.23
C GLN A 86 -2.61 -6.09 18.89
N ARG A 87 -2.24 -7.29 18.42
CA ARG A 87 -2.68 -8.55 19.01
C ARG A 87 -2.20 -8.77 20.44
N LYS A 88 -1.15 -8.07 20.87
CA LYS A 88 -0.59 -8.17 22.22
C LYS A 88 -1.34 -7.33 23.27
N ALA A 89 -2.29 -6.46 22.89
CA ALA A 89 -3.14 -5.69 23.82
C ALA A 89 -4.40 -6.50 24.25
N PRO A 90 -4.91 -6.36 25.50
CA PRO A 90 -4.97 -7.48 26.45
C PRO A 90 -6.33 -8.23 26.54
N LYS A 91 -6.26 -9.56 26.58
CA LYS A 91 -6.91 -10.45 27.58
C LYS A 91 -6.05 -11.71 27.73
N ARG A 92 -4.98 -11.60 28.52
CA ARG A 92 -4.07 -12.70 28.84
C ARG A 92 -4.79 -13.63 29.83
N SER A 93 -5.64 -14.51 29.34
CA SER A 93 -6.08 -15.68 30.10
C SER A 93 -4.84 -16.54 30.38
N LYS A 94 -4.50 -16.70 31.66
CA LYS A 94 -3.34 -17.44 32.18
C LYS A 94 -3.50 -18.97 31.97
N GLY A 95 -3.61 -19.43 30.72
CA GLY A 95 -3.80 -20.86 30.46
C GLY A 95 -3.39 -21.42 29.09
N SER A 96 -3.12 -20.58 28.08
CA SER A 96 -2.95 -21.07 26.69
C SER A 96 -1.62 -20.62 26.06
N ALA A 97 -0.51 -20.78 26.77
CA ALA A 97 0.79 -20.20 26.40
C ALA A 97 1.85 -21.18 25.89
N LYS A 98 1.52 -22.46 25.62
CA LYS A 98 2.54 -23.42 25.15
C LYS A 98 2.75 -23.48 23.63
N ASN A 99 1.79 -23.03 22.82
CA ASN A 99 1.86 -23.14 21.34
C ASN A 99 1.67 -21.81 20.60
N ALA A 100 1.93 -20.65 21.23
CA ALA A 100 1.83 -19.38 20.53
C ALA A 100 2.95 -19.29 19.47
N PRO A 101 2.65 -19.13 18.17
CA PRO A 101 3.66 -19.01 17.14
C PRO A 101 4.59 -17.85 17.45
N ASP A 102 5.91 -18.07 17.37
CA ASP A 102 6.89 -17.02 17.58
C ASP A 102 6.66 -15.88 16.58
N PRO A 103 6.30 -14.66 17.05
CA PRO A 103 6.04 -13.53 16.16
C PRO A 103 7.26 -13.15 15.30
N GLY A 104 8.48 -13.50 15.72
CA GLY A 104 9.72 -13.25 14.97
C GLY A 104 9.74 -13.93 13.60
N ASN A 105 9.26 -15.16 13.51
CA ASN A 105 9.31 -15.90 12.25
C ASN A 105 8.33 -15.39 11.20
N GLY A 106 7.14 -14.92 11.62
CA GLY A 106 6.19 -14.28 10.71
C GLY A 106 6.73 -12.97 10.12
N LEU A 107 7.52 -12.23 10.90
CA LEU A 107 8.19 -11.01 10.44
C LEU A 107 9.23 -11.31 9.35
N VAL A 108 10.10 -12.30 9.60
CA VAL A 108 11.12 -12.72 8.63
C VAL A 108 10.44 -13.20 7.34
N LEU A 109 9.42 -14.06 7.46
CA LEU A 109 8.72 -14.59 6.29
C LEU A 109 8.06 -13.49 5.46
N ALA A 110 7.36 -12.54 6.10
CA ALA A 110 6.75 -11.41 5.41
C ALA A 110 7.79 -10.54 4.70
N THR A 111 8.92 -10.27 5.37
CA THR A 111 10.01 -9.46 4.82
C THR A 111 10.62 -10.13 3.59
N VAL A 112 10.95 -11.43 3.69
CA VAL A 112 11.59 -12.21 2.62
C VAL A 112 10.66 -12.33 1.42
N ILE A 113 9.40 -12.75 1.62
CA ILE A 113 8.44 -12.88 0.51
C ILE A 113 8.23 -11.52 -0.15
N SER A 114 8.01 -10.48 0.65
CA SER A 114 7.70 -9.14 0.15
C SER A 114 8.86 -8.54 -0.66
N GLY A 115 10.11 -8.79 -0.26
CA GLY A 115 11.29 -8.38 -1.02
C GLY A 115 11.58 -9.26 -2.24
N THR A 116 11.23 -10.54 -2.21
CA THR A 116 11.56 -11.46 -3.31
C THR A 116 10.66 -11.24 -4.54
N LEU A 117 9.38 -10.89 -4.35
CA LEU A 117 8.42 -10.72 -5.44
C LEU A 117 8.83 -9.66 -6.48
N PRO A 118 9.29 -8.45 -6.12
CA PRO A 118 9.85 -7.50 -7.08
C PRO A 118 11.09 -8.00 -7.83
N LEU A 119 11.92 -8.83 -7.21
CA LEU A 119 13.07 -9.44 -7.90
C LEU A 119 12.62 -10.44 -8.97
N LEU A 120 11.60 -11.25 -8.67
CA LEU A 120 10.97 -12.15 -9.63
C LEU A 120 10.37 -11.38 -10.81
N ALA A 121 9.78 -10.21 -10.56
CA ALA A 121 9.27 -9.31 -11.60
C ALA A 121 10.36 -8.79 -12.53
N GLY A 122 11.55 -8.55 -11.98
CA GLY A 122 12.74 -8.27 -12.77
C GLY A 122 13.07 -9.42 -13.71
N TYR A 123 12.96 -10.68 -13.28
CA TYR A 123 13.33 -11.84 -14.09
C TYR A 123 12.25 -12.25 -15.11
N SER A 124 11.03 -12.54 -14.66
CA SER A 124 9.94 -13.08 -15.49
C SER A 124 8.54 -12.78 -14.93
N THR A 125 7.60 -12.51 -15.83
CA THR A 125 6.18 -12.28 -15.50
C THR A 125 5.55 -13.58 -15.00
N GLY A 126 5.92 -14.72 -15.58
CA GLY A 126 5.46 -16.03 -15.14
C GLY A 126 5.97 -16.40 -13.74
N ALA A 127 7.25 -16.13 -13.46
CA ALA A 127 7.82 -16.35 -12.12
C ALA A 127 7.14 -15.47 -11.06
N THR A 128 6.77 -14.24 -11.44
CA THR A 128 6.05 -13.31 -10.57
C THR A 128 4.64 -13.80 -10.25
N GLY A 129 3.89 -14.22 -11.29
CA GLY A 129 2.56 -14.80 -11.12
C GLY A 129 2.60 -16.04 -10.22
N LEU A 130 3.54 -16.94 -10.47
CA LEU A 130 3.77 -18.11 -9.61
C LEU A 130 4.12 -17.70 -8.18
N GLY A 131 4.95 -16.68 -8.00
CA GLY A 131 5.30 -16.13 -6.68
C GLY A 131 4.08 -15.66 -5.89
N PHE A 132 3.16 -14.91 -6.53
CA PHE A 132 1.92 -14.48 -5.89
C PHE A 132 0.96 -15.63 -5.57
N ILE A 133 0.97 -16.70 -6.35
CA ILE A 133 0.18 -17.91 -6.10
C ILE A 133 0.79 -18.69 -4.93
N VAL A 134 2.09 -18.94 -4.94
CA VAL A 134 2.78 -19.82 -3.97
C VAL A 134 2.97 -19.15 -2.61
N ALA A 135 3.23 -17.84 -2.56
CA ALA A 135 3.43 -17.08 -1.33
C ALA A 135 2.34 -17.28 -0.25
N PRO A 136 1.03 -17.14 -0.52
CA PRO A 136 -0.01 -17.36 0.48
C PRO A 136 -0.01 -18.80 1.01
N PHE A 137 0.20 -19.80 0.14
CA PHE A 137 0.29 -21.20 0.57
C PHE A 137 1.50 -21.44 1.47
N LEU A 138 2.66 -20.88 1.15
CA LEU A 138 3.85 -20.97 2.00
C LEU A 138 3.60 -20.34 3.38
N VAL A 139 2.98 -19.17 3.43
CA VAL A 139 2.63 -18.51 4.70
C VAL A 139 1.66 -19.36 5.51
N ILE A 140 0.60 -19.86 4.89
CA ILE A 140 -0.40 -20.70 5.57
C ILE A 140 0.26 -22.00 6.06
N ALA A 141 0.99 -22.71 5.20
CA ALA A 141 1.67 -23.96 5.52
C ALA A 141 2.68 -23.78 6.67
N MET A 142 3.47 -22.70 6.68
CA MET A 142 4.40 -22.42 7.77
C MET A 142 3.70 -22.15 9.10
N HIS A 143 2.52 -21.53 9.08
CA HIS A 143 1.73 -21.30 10.29
C HIS A 143 1.01 -22.58 10.74
N THR A 144 0.50 -23.42 9.83
CA THR A 144 -0.19 -24.67 10.18
C THR A 144 0.77 -25.74 10.71
N VAL A 145 1.94 -25.93 10.09
CA VAL A 145 2.98 -26.86 10.56
C VAL A 145 3.46 -26.54 11.97
N ARG A 146 3.34 -25.28 12.38
CA ARG A 146 3.70 -24.79 13.73
C ARG A 146 2.54 -24.81 14.72
N GLY A 147 1.42 -25.43 14.38
CA GLY A 147 0.24 -25.51 15.23
C GLY A 147 -0.52 -24.19 15.38
N GLY A 148 -0.28 -23.22 14.49
CA GLY A 148 -0.98 -21.95 14.45
C GLY A 148 -2.31 -22.03 13.67
N ASN A 149 -3.30 -21.27 14.13
CA ASN A 149 -4.57 -21.12 13.41
C ASN A 149 -4.43 -20.15 12.23
N PHE A 150 -5.35 -20.21 11.25
CA PHE A 150 -5.39 -19.28 10.12
C PHE A 150 -5.34 -17.80 10.55
N SER A 151 -6.01 -17.46 11.65
CA SER A 151 -5.95 -16.12 12.22
C SER A 151 -4.49 -15.68 12.51
N ALA A 152 -3.61 -16.58 12.99
CA ALA A 152 -2.20 -16.29 13.24
C ALA A 152 -1.43 -15.91 11.96
N ALA A 153 -1.84 -16.43 10.80
CA ALA A 153 -1.20 -16.17 9.51
C ALA A 153 -1.56 -14.79 8.92
N VAL A 154 -2.74 -14.24 9.24
CA VAL A 154 -3.27 -12.99 8.63
C VAL A 154 -2.27 -11.81 8.63
N PRO A 155 -1.57 -11.46 9.73
CA PRO A 155 -0.59 -10.38 9.73
C PRO A 155 0.59 -10.62 8.80
N THR A 156 0.99 -11.89 8.66
CA THR A 156 2.08 -12.31 7.78
C THR A 156 1.62 -12.23 6.33
N LEU A 157 0.40 -12.70 6.03
CA LEU A 157 -0.21 -12.62 4.70
C LEU A 157 -0.37 -11.18 4.21
N ILE A 158 -0.92 -10.29 5.05
CA ILE A 158 -1.09 -8.88 4.70
C ILE A 158 0.27 -8.23 4.44
N GLY A 159 1.25 -8.45 5.32
CA GLY A 159 2.60 -7.91 5.15
C GLY A 159 3.36 -8.49 3.95
N SER A 160 3.14 -9.77 3.62
CA SER A 160 3.85 -10.44 2.53
C SER A 160 3.26 -10.17 1.15
N LEU A 161 1.96 -9.84 1.06
CA LEU A 161 1.25 -9.74 -0.22
C LEU A 161 0.87 -8.31 -0.60
N LEU A 162 0.54 -7.45 0.36
CA LEU A 162 0.05 -6.11 0.04
C LEU A 162 1.14 -5.20 -0.55
N PRO A 163 2.31 -4.99 0.10
CA PRO A 163 3.34 -4.10 -0.45
C PRO A 163 3.87 -4.50 -1.84
N PRO A 164 4.10 -5.80 -2.14
CA PRO A 164 4.61 -6.22 -3.43
C PRO A 164 3.73 -5.88 -4.61
N ILE A 165 2.42 -5.71 -4.44
CA ILE A 165 1.51 -5.41 -5.55
C ILE A 165 1.96 -4.14 -6.28
N GLY A 166 2.16 -3.05 -5.55
CA GLY A 166 2.62 -1.79 -6.14
C GLY A 166 4.08 -1.88 -6.63
N ALA A 167 4.95 -2.49 -5.82
CA ALA A 167 6.38 -2.61 -6.13
C ALA A 167 6.64 -3.44 -7.41
N VAL A 168 5.96 -4.58 -7.56
CA VAL A 168 6.04 -5.44 -8.75
C VAL A 168 5.55 -4.69 -9.98
N SER A 169 4.45 -3.94 -9.89
CA SER A 169 3.92 -3.23 -11.05
C SER A 169 4.87 -2.17 -11.58
N ILE A 170 5.62 -1.47 -10.71
CA ILE A 170 6.67 -0.54 -11.14
C ILE A 170 7.74 -1.29 -11.93
N VAL A 171 8.23 -2.42 -11.40
CA VAL A 171 9.27 -3.23 -12.05
C VAL A 171 8.78 -3.79 -13.39
N LEU A 172 7.54 -4.28 -13.46
CA LEU A 172 6.95 -4.78 -14.68
C LEU A 172 6.75 -3.67 -15.72
N ALA A 173 6.34 -2.47 -15.31
CA ALA A 173 6.22 -1.32 -16.21
C ALA A 173 7.57 -0.94 -16.84
N VAL A 174 8.64 -0.86 -16.04
CA VAL A 174 10.00 -0.60 -16.54
C VAL A 174 10.51 -1.72 -17.44
N ARG A 175 10.21 -2.98 -17.08
CA ARG A 175 10.61 -4.14 -17.89
C ARG A 175 9.88 -4.19 -19.23
N PHE A 176 8.63 -3.74 -19.28
CA PHE A 176 7.87 -3.62 -20.53
C PHE A 176 8.45 -2.51 -21.40
N ASN A 177 8.57 -1.29 -20.86
CA ASN A 177 9.23 -0.20 -21.54
C ASN A 177 9.71 0.88 -20.55
N LEU A 178 10.92 1.39 -20.77
CA LEU A 178 11.53 2.42 -19.92
C LEU A 178 10.65 3.69 -19.80
N TRP A 179 10.10 4.20 -20.90
CA TRP A 179 9.27 5.42 -20.90
C TRP A 179 7.94 5.21 -20.18
N ALA A 180 7.34 4.03 -20.29
CA ALA A 180 6.15 3.68 -19.52
C ALA A 180 6.46 3.64 -18.01
N GLY A 181 7.59 3.03 -17.62
CA GLY A 181 8.05 3.04 -16.24
C GLY A 181 8.36 4.44 -15.70
N LEU A 182 9.05 5.28 -16.48
CA LEU A 182 9.31 6.67 -16.14
C LEU A 182 8.02 7.46 -15.97
N PHE A 183 7.05 7.29 -16.89
CA PHE A 183 5.76 7.98 -16.79
C PHE A 183 5.03 7.62 -15.50
N LEU A 184 4.93 6.33 -15.18
CA LEU A 184 4.29 5.88 -13.93
C LEU A 184 4.96 6.51 -12.70
N VAL A 185 6.29 6.45 -12.60
CA VAL A 185 7.03 6.97 -11.45
C VAL A 185 6.90 8.49 -11.33
N VAL A 186 7.03 9.22 -12.44
CA VAL A 186 6.91 10.69 -12.45
C VAL A 186 5.49 11.13 -12.11
N ALA A 187 4.48 10.53 -12.72
CA ALA A 187 3.09 10.89 -12.49
C ALA A 187 2.65 10.63 -11.05
N VAL A 188 2.99 9.46 -10.48
CA VAL A 188 2.68 9.17 -9.07
C VAL A 188 3.48 10.06 -8.12
N SER A 189 4.73 10.40 -8.46
CA SER A 189 5.53 11.32 -7.63
C SER A 189 4.99 12.75 -7.65
N LEU A 190 4.48 13.22 -8.80
CA LEU A 190 3.80 14.52 -8.91
C LEU A 190 2.45 14.50 -8.21
N TYR A 191 1.74 13.37 -8.22
CA TYR A 191 0.55 13.18 -7.39
C TYR A 191 0.87 13.34 -5.90
N ASP A 192 1.88 12.62 -5.41
CA ASP A 192 2.30 12.68 -4.01
C ASP A 192 2.77 14.08 -3.62
N ALA A 193 3.55 14.74 -4.48
CA ALA A 193 4.00 16.12 -4.26
C ALA A 193 2.84 17.11 -4.19
N GLY A 194 1.91 17.07 -5.17
CA GLY A 194 0.73 17.94 -5.18
C GLY A 194 -0.17 17.71 -3.98
N SER A 195 -0.42 16.43 -3.65
CA SER A 195 -1.26 16.07 -2.50
C SER A 195 -0.65 16.48 -1.16
N PHE A 196 0.66 16.44 -1.03
CA PHE A 196 1.35 16.91 0.16
C PHE A 196 1.36 18.44 0.26
N LEU A 197 1.72 19.15 -0.82
CA LEU A 197 1.82 20.61 -0.84
C LEU A 197 0.49 21.29 -0.50
N HIS A 198 -0.60 20.84 -1.11
CA HIS A 198 -1.91 21.45 -0.89
C HIS A 198 -2.65 20.85 0.32
N GLY A 199 -2.39 19.58 0.63
CA GLY A 199 -2.95 18.96 1.84
C GLY A 199 -2.41 19.55 3.14
N ALA A 200 -1.25 20.22 3.09
CA ALA A 200 -0.62 20.88 4.22
C ALA A 200 -1.39 22.13 4.69
N GLU A 201 -1.86 22.96 3.76
CA GLU A 201 -2.44 24.28 4.07
C GLU A 201 -3.97 24.29 4.07
N SER A 202 -4.58 23.16 3.69
CA SER A 202 -6.01 23.04 3.44
C SER A 202 -6.85 22.80 4.71
N SER A 203 -8.06 23.37 4.72
CA SER A 203 -9.12 23.06 5.68
C SER A 203 -10.01 21.87 5.26
N SER A 204 -9.91 21.43 4.00
CA SER A 204 -10.71 20.37 3.39
C SER A 204 -9.88 19.16 2.96
N ARG A 205 -10.38 17.97 3.30
CA ARG A 205 -9.70 16.69 3.09
C ARG A 205 -9.51 16.30 1.62
N TRP A 206 -10.17 16.98 0.69
CA TRP A 206 -10.11 16.68 -0.75
C TRP A 206 -9.16 17.58 -1.53
N GLU A 207 -8.71 18.69 -0.96
CA GLU A 207 -7.81 19.63 -1.64
C GLU A 207 -6.45 19.01 -1.97
N GLY A 208 -5.92 18.16 -1.08
CA GLY A 208 -4.70 17.38 -1.34
C GLY A 208 -4.84 16.47 -2.57
N PRO A 209 -5.72 15.45 -2.55
CA PRO A 209 -5.93 14.57 -3.71
C PRO A 209 -6.24 15.32 -5.02
N ALA A 210 -6.99 16.43 -4.97
CA ALA A 210 -7.29 17.26 -6.14
C ALA A 210 -6.02 17.91 -6.71
N ALA A 211 -5.16 18.49 -5.88
CA ALA A 211 -3.87 19.04 -6.31
C ALA A 211 -2.93 17.95 -6.86
N GLY A 212 -2.96 16.75 -6.27
CA GLY A 212 -2.24 15.59 -6.79
C GLY A 212 -2.71 15.20 -8.20
N ILE A 213 -4.03 15.18 -8.45
CA ILE A 213 -4.60 14.91 -9.78
C ILE A 213 -4.10 15.92 -10.81
N ILE A 214 -4.02 17.21 -10.46
CA ILE A 214 -3.46 18.25 -11.34
C ILE A 214 -1.99 17.94 -11.68
N GLY A 215 -1.20 17.49 -10.70
CA GLY A 215 0.17 17.02 -10.92
C GLY A 215 0.27 15.85 -11.92
N VAL A 216 -0.63 14.87 -11.82
CA VAL A 216 -0.71 13.77 -12.80
C VAL A 216 -1.06 14.28 -14.19
N MET A 217 -2.01 15.20 -14.30
CA MET A 217 -2.40 15.79 -15.59
C MET A 217 -1.24 16.55 -16.24
N ALA A 218 -0.42 17.25 -15.46
CA ALA A 218 0.78 17.91 -15.99
C ALA A 218 1.81 16.92 -16.54
N ALA A 219 2.04 15.79 -15.84
CA ALA A 219 2.89 14.71 -16.34
C ALA A 219 2.33 14.08 -17.62
N THR A 220 1.01 13.89 -17.64
CA THR A 220 0.27 13.28 -18.76
C THR A 220 0.34 14.16 -20.00
N PHE A 221 0.09 15.46 -19.85
CA PHE A 221 0.22 16.43 -20.94
C PHE A 221 1.64 16.40 -21.51
N THR A 222 2.65 16.40 -20.65
CA THR A 222 4.06 16.31 -21.06
C THR A 222 4.31 15.07 -21.92
N MET A 223 3.89 13.89 -21.47
CA MET A 223 4.04 12.64 -22.24
C MET A 223 3.24 12.65 -23.54
N ALA A 224 2.04 13.23 -23.52
CA ALA A 224 1.17 13.37 -24.68
C ALA A 224 1.67 14.42 -25.69
N VAL A 225 2.63 15.27 -25.35
CA VAL A 225 3.24 16.23 -26.29
C VAL A 225 4.54 15.69 -26.87
N PHE A 226 5.37 15.06 -26.03
CA PHE A 226 6.67 14.52 -26.46
C PHE A 226 6.58 13.18 -27.21
N HIS A 227 5.47 12.44 -27.05
CA HIS A 227 5.24 11.15 -27.69
C HIS A 227 6.41 10.15 -27.58
N PRO A 228 6.98 9.93 -26.38
CA PRO A 228 8.05 8.97 -26.25
C PRO A 228 7.52 7.55 -26.55
N ASN A 229 8.11 6.84 -27.51
CA ASN A 229 7.77 5.46 -27.83
C ASN A 229 7.77 4.60 -26.54
N PRO A 230 6.65 3.95 -26.15
CA PRO A 230 5.49 3.52 -26.92
C PRO A 230 4.22 4.35 -26.71
N LEU A 231 4.32 5.47 -26.00
CA LEU A 231 3.19 6.33 -25.65
C LEU A 231 2.78 7.20 -26.84
N THR A 232 1.66 6.85 -27.47
CA THR A 232 0.86 7.75 -28.31
C THR A 232 0.14 8.79 -27.44
N PRO A 233 -0.30 9.94 -27.98
CA PRO A 233 -1.03 10.93 -27.19
C PRO A 233 -2.31 10.36 -26.55
N VAL A 234 -3.02 9.47 -27.26
CA VAL A 234 -4.23 8.80 -26.75
C VAL A 234 -3.89 7.84 -25.61
N SER A 235 -2.89 6.98 -25.79
CA SER A 235 -2.48 6.03 -24.74
C SER A 235 -1.88 6.71 -23.51
N ALA A 236 -1.16 7.82 -23.71
CA ALA A 236 -0.67 8.68 -22.62
C ALA A 236 -1.83 9.29 -21.84
N ALA A 237 -2.82 9.87 -22.54
CA ALA A 237 -4.01 10.46 -21.92
C ALA A 237 -4.81 9.43 -21.10
N ILE A 238 -5.09 8.26 -21.68
CA ILE A 238 -5.80 7.17 -20.99
C ILE A 238 -5.03 6.73 -19.75
N SER A 239 -3.73 6.48 -19.89
CA SER A 239 -2.87 6.06 -18.78
C SER A 239 -2.78 7.11 -17.68
N GLY A 240 -2.72 8.39 -18.05
CA GLY A 240 -2.76 9.52 -17.12
C GLY A 240 -4.06 9.60 -16.33
N VAL A 241 -5.20 9.46 -17.00
CA VAL A 241 -6.53 9.42 -16.36
C VAL A 241 -6.63 8.23 -15.39
N ILE A 242 -6.13 7.06 -15.80
CA ILE A 242 -6.08 5.88 -14.92
C ILE A 242 -5.27 6.21 -13.67
N ILE A 243 -4.05 6.74 -13.80
CA ILE A 243 -3.20 7.10 -12.66
C ILE A 243 -3.91 8.13 -11.76
N ALA A 244 -4.51 9.17 -12.35
CA ALA A 244 -5.19 10.25 -11.60
C ALA A 244 -6.32 9.73 -10.72
N ILE A 245 -7.12 8.78 -11.23
CA ILE A 245 -8.24 8.18 -10.48
C ILE A 245 -7.74 7.16 -9.46
N THR A 246 -6.69 6.41 -9.79
CA THR A 246 -6.27 5.24 -9.01
C THR A 246 -5.29 5.55 -7.90
N CYS A 247 -4.50 6.63 -8.00
CA CYS A 247 -3.64 7.10 -6.91
C CYS A 247 -4.39 7.35 -5.59
N PRO A 248 -5.50 8.12 -5.54
CA PRO A 248 -6.26 8.30 -4.30
C PRO A 248 -6.84 6.98 -3.80
N LEU A 249 -7.29 6.10 -4.70
CA LEU A 249 -7.79 4.78 -4.34
C LEU A 249 -6.71 3.91 -3.69
N GLY A 250 -5.47 3.98 -4.16
CA GLY A 250 -4.32 3.29 -3.59
C GLY A 250 -4.02 3.74 -2.15
N GLN A 251 -3.98 5.05 -1.91
CA GLN A 251 -3.78 5.61 -0.56
C GLN A 251 -4.93 5.25 0.41
N MET A 252 -6.18 5.24 -0.07
CA MET A 252 -7.33 4.77 0.69
C MET A 252 -7.25 3.28 1.02
N LEU A 253 -6.83 2.46 0.05
CA LEU A 253 -6.68 1.01 0.22
C LEU A 253 -5.60 0.70 1.26
N ALA A 254 -4.42 1.32 1.15
CA ALA A 254 -3.34 1.14 2.13
C ALA A 254 -3.79 1.51 3.55
N SER A 255 -4.55 2.59 3.70
CA SER A 255 -5.05 3.05 5.00
C SER A 255 -6.06 2.09 5.62
N ARG A 256 -6.83 1.33 4.81
CA ARG A 256 -7.74 0.28 5.30
C ARG A 256 -7.02 -0.95 5.82
N PHE A 257 -5.88 -1.31 5.22
CA PHE A 257 -5.07 -2.46 5.67
C PHE A 257 -4.16 -2.13 6.85
N LEU A 258 -4.01 -0.85 7.20
CA LEU A 258 -3.27 -0.46 8.39
C LEU A 258 -4.10 -0.70 9.66
N PRO A 259 -3.49 -1.24 10.72
CA PRO A 259 -4.19 -1.46 11.99
C PRO A 259 -4.68 -0.16 12.64
N ARG A 260 -3.98 0.95 12.39
CA ARG A 260 -4.41 2.32 12.67
C ARG A 260 -3.99 3.24 11.52
N PRO A 261 -4.75 4.31 11.24
CA PRO A 261 -4.48 5.20 10.09
C PRO A 261 -3.16 5.96 10.23
N ASP A 262 -2.85 6.34 11.47
CA ASP A 262 -1.66 7.06 11.91
C ASP A 262 -0.47 6.13 12.17
N ALA A 263 -0.59 4.83 11.91
CA ALA A 263 0.47 3.88 12.14
C ALA A 263 1.71 4.22 11.29
N LYS A 264 2.89 4.15 11.91
CA LYS A 264 4.19 4.47 11.30
C LYS A 264 4.62 3.37 10.32
N ALA A 265 3.94 3.26 9.17
CA ALA A 265 4.25 2.33 8.08
C ALA A 265 4.91 3.06 6.90
N ARG A 266 6.08 3.66 7.15
CA ARG A 266 6.78 4.52 6.16
C ARG A 266 7.05 3.82 4.83
N GLY A 267 7.39 2.53 4.84
CA GLY A 267 7.64 1.77 3.61
C GLY A 267 6.36 1.60 2.79
N LEU A 268 5.25 1.21 3.43
CA LEU A 268 3.95 1.08 2.75
C LEU A 268 3.46 2.41 2.20
N ARG A 269 3.68 3.51 2.91
CA ARG A 269 3.34 4.88 2.48
C ARG A 269 4.17 5.39 1.29
N ARG A 270 5.17 4.64 0.81
CA ARG A 270 5.87 4.92 -0.45
C ARG A 270 5.34 4.10 -1.62
N LEU A 271 4.56 3.07 -1.32
CA LEU A 271 3.98 2.15 -2.30
C LEU A 271 2.45 2.27 -2.38
N ASP A 272 1.82 3.10 -1.55
CA ASP A 272 0.37 3.13 -1.37
C ASP A 272 -0.38 3.61 -2.60
N ALA A 273 0.03 4.73 -3.21
CA ALA A 273 -0.51 5.17 -4.50
C ALA A 273 -0.31 4.11 -5.60
N TYR A 274 0.85 3.42 -5.59
CA TYR A 274 1.17 2.36 -6.55
C TYR A 274 0.35 1.08 -6.37
N LEU A 275 -0.27 0.82 -5.21
CA LEU A 275 -1.04 -0.41 -4.96
C LEU A 275 -2.18 -0.62 -5.95
N VAL A 276 -2.78 0.48 -6.43
CA VAL A 276 -3.87 0.45 -7.41
C VAL A 276 -3.42 1.06 -8.73
N ALA A 277 -2.68 2.17 -8.69
CA ALA A 277 -2.21 2.82 -9.91
C ALA A 277 -1.23 1.97 -10.70
N GLY A 278 -0.29 1.29 -10.05
CA GLY A 278 0.71 0.47 -10.71
C GLY A 278 0.10 -0.67 -11.53
N PRO A 279 -0.69 -1.58 -10.93
CA PRO A 279 -1.27 -2.71 -11.66
C PRO A 279 -2.17 -2.28 -12.81
N LEU A 280 -3.06 -1.30 -12.58
CA LEU A 280 -3.99 -0.85 -13.60
C LEU A 280 -3.29 -0.11 -14.74
N PHE A 281 -2.27 0.70 -14.43
CA PHE A 281 -1.41 1.30 -15.45
C PHE A 281 -0.70 0.23 -16.27
N TYR A 282 -0.05 -0.75 -15.62
CA TYR A 282 0.69 -1.80 -16.31
C TYR A 282 -0.22 -2.60 -17.25
N VAL A 283 -1.41 -3.00 -16.78
CA VAL A 283 -2.40 -3.71 -17.61
C VAL A 283 -2.84 -2.84 -18.79
N ALA A 284 -3.15 -1.56 -18.55
CA ALA A 284 -3.57 -0.65 -19.61
C ALA A 284 -2.48 -0.48 -20.68
N VAL A 285 -1.23 -0.27 -20.27
CA VAL A 285 -0.08 -0.14 -21.17
C VAL A 285 0.14 -1.41 -21.97
N VAL A 286 0.10 -2.59 -21.34
CA VAL A 286 0.26 -3.87 -22.04
C VAL A 286 -0.88 -4.12 -23.04
N ILE A 287 -2.12 -3.77 -22.72
CA ILE A 287 -3.26 -3.96 -23.63
C ILE A 287 -3.22 -2.97 -24.80
N MET A 288 -2.80 -1.72 -24.56
CA MET A 288 -2.80 -0.68 -25.59
C MET A 288 -1.57 -0.75 -26.51
N MET A 289 -0.48 -1.38 -26.06
CA MET A 289 0.84 -1.31 -26.71
C MET A 289 1.51 -2.66 -26.96
N GLY A 290 0.92 -3.76 -26.45
CA GLY A 290 1.33 -5.14 -26.75
C GLY A 290 0.47 -5.74 -27.85
#